data_AF-A0A835M2Z8-F1
#
_entry.id   AF-A0A835M2Z8-F1
#
_cell.length_a   1.000
_cell.length_b   1.000
_cell.length_c   1.000
_cell.angle_alpha   90.00
_cell.angle_beta   90.00
_cell.angle_gamma   90.00
#
_symmetry.space_group_name_H-M   'P 1'
#
loop_
_entity.id
_entity.type
_entity.pdbx_description
1 polymer ?
#
loop_
_entity_poly.entity_id
_entity_poly.type
_entity_poly.pdbx_seq_one_letter_code
_entity_poly.pdbx_strand_id
1 'polypeptide(L)'
;MAKLSLLFSLSVCFLILFHAQATQQSQSQRQSQSECRVQNIDALEPTRRFQSEAGVTEFWDENNEQLECAGVAVTRYTLQPRGLLLPNFHSAPKLTYIIQG
;
A
#
# COMPACT_ATOMS: atom_id res chain seq x y z
N MET A 1 35.88 9.59 43.48
CA MET A 1 35.83 8.48 42.50
C MET A 1 34.40 7.99 42.22
N ALA A 2 33.55 7.76 43.23
CA ALA A 2 32.16 7.32 43.02
C ALA A 2 31.27 8.29 42.20
N LYS A 3 31.42 9.61 42.38
CA LYS A 3 30.65 10.62 41.61
C LYS A 3 30.95 10.59 40.10
N LEU A 4 32.20 10.34 39.72
CA LEU A 4 32.60 10.30 38.31
C LEU A 4 32.08 9.02 37.62
N SER A 5 32.07 7.90 38.36
CA SER A 5 31.47 6.65 37.91
C SER A 5 29.95 6.77 37.70
N LEU A 6 29.25 7.50 38.59
CA LEU A 6 27.82 7.73 38.48
C LEU A 6 27.44 8.60 37.27
N LEU A 7 28.24 9.63 36.98
CA LEU A 7 28.04 10.49 35.81
C LEU A 7 28.28 9.72 34.50
N PHE A 8 29.27 8.84 34.47
CA PHE A 8 29.54 7.98 33.32
C PHE A 8 28.40 6.99 33.08
N SER A 9 27.89 6.37 34.15
CA SER A 9 26.71 5.49 34.10
C SER A 9 25.47 6.21 33.55
N LEU A 10 25.14 7.40 34.06
CA LEU A 10 24.01 8.17 33.54
C LEU A 10 24.22 8.56 32.07
N SER A 11 25.43 8.99 31.69
CA SER A 11 25.75 9.35 30.31
C SER A 11 25.55 8.17 29.35
N VAL A 12 26.00 6.97 29.73
CA VAL A 12 25.80 5.76 28.94
C VAL A 12 24.32 5.40 28.86
N CYS A 13 23.56 5.49 29.95
CA CYS A 13 22.11 5.28 29.94
C CYS A 13 21.38 6.24 29.00
N PHE A 14 21.72 7.53 29.01
CA PHE A 14 21.13 8.51 28.10
C PHE A 14 21.45 8.23 26.63
N LEU A 15 22.67 7.78 26.32
CA LEU A 15 23.07 7.41 24.96
C LEU A 15 22.29 6.20 24.43
N ILE A 16 22.04 5.19 25.28
CA ILE A 16 21.25 4.00 24.93
C ILE A 16 19.78 4.37 24.69
N LEU A 17 19.19 5.21 25.55
CA LEU A 17 17.80 5.65 25.39
C LEU A 17 17.60 6.47 24.11
N PHE A 18 18.55 7.35 23.75
CA PHE A 18 18.49 8.13 22.51
C PHE A 18 18.57 7.24 21.25
N HIS A 19 19.40 6.19 21.26
CA HIS A 19 19.49 5.25 20.13
C HIS A 19 18.20 4.42 19.94
N ALA A 20 17.55 4.02 21.04
CA ALA A 20 16.30 3.26 20.98
C ALA A 20 15.16 4.06 20.31
N GLN A 21 15.06 5.38 20.58
CA GLN A 21 14.06 6.23 19.96
C GLN A 21 14.30 6.45 18.46
N ALA A 22 15.57 6.54 18.02
CA ALA A 22 15.92 6.70 16.61
C ALA A 22 15.57 5.47 15.75
N THR A 23 15.51 4.27 16.35
CA THR A 23 15.15 3.03 15.64
C THR A 23 13.65 2.83 15.40
N GLN A 24 12.77 3.51 16.15
CA GLN A 24 11.33 3.37 15.95
C GLN A 24 10.84 4.05 14.66
N GLN A 25 11.46 5.17 14.27
CA GLN A 25 11.09 5.89 13.05
C GLN A 25 11.47 5.10 11.77
N SER A 26 12.47 4.22 11.85
CA SER A 26 12.89 3.34 10.76
C SER A 26 12.06 2.05 10.66
N GLN A 27 11.18 1.76 11.62
CA GLN A 27 10.34 0.56 11.61
C GLN A 27 9.18 0.66 10.59
N SER A 28 8.58 1.85 10.44
CA SER A 28 7.60 2.13 9.38
C SER A 28 8.18 1.93 7.98
N GLN A 29 9.46 2.29 7.80
CA GLN A 29 10.16 2.16 6.51
C GLN A 29 10.62 0.72 6.22
N ARG A 30 10.83 -0.09 7.26
CA ARG A 30 11.15 -1.53 7.11
C ARG A 30 9.92 -2.37 6.80
N GLN A 31 8.75 -1.99 7.29
CA GLN A 31 7.50 -2.73 7.04
C GLN A 31 7.12 -2.68 5.55
N SER A 32 7.30 -1.53 4.89
CA SER A 32 7.13 -1.41 3.43
C SER A 32 8.22 -2.14 2.62
N GLN A 33 9.45 -2.24 3.14
CA GLN A 33 10.50 -3.07 2.52
C GLN A 33 10.20 -4.58 2.58
N SER A 34 9.45 -5.05 3.59
CA SER A 34 9.01 -6.45 3.66
C SER A 34 7.78 -6.77 2.82
N GLU A 35 6.89 -5.79 2.58
CA GLU A 35 5.67 -5.96 1.76
C GLU A 35 5.98 -6.35 0.31
N CYS A 36 7.12 -5.90 -0.22
CA CYS A 36 7.52 -6.20 -1.59
C CYS A 36 8.31 -7.50 -1.79
N ARG A 37 8.29 -8.43 -0.84
CA ARG A 37 8.94 -9.75 -1.00
C ARG A 37 8.02 -10.76 -1.71
N VAL A 38 7.52 -10.37 -2.88
CA VAL A 38 6.69 -11.21 -3.76
C VAL A 38 7.54 -12.36 -4.29
N GLN A 39 7.10 -13.60 -4.04
CA GLN A 39 7.86 -14.79 -4.46
C GLN A 39 7.53 -15.23 -5.89
N ASN A 40 6.28 -15.04 -6.33
CA ASN A 40 5.81 -15.37 -7.67
C ASN A 40 4.93 -14.25 -8.22
N ILE A 41 5.09 -13.97 -9.51
CA ILE A 41 4.28 -12.98 -10.23
C ILE A 41 3.41 -13.74 -11.23
N ASP A 42 2.12 -13.45 -11.21
CA ASP A 42 1.10 -14.16 -11.98
C ASP A 42 0.25 -13.17 -12.76
N ALA A 43 -0.30 -13.63 -13.89
CA ALA A 43 -1.30 -12.85 -14.61
C ALA A 43 -2.62 -12.87 -13.81
N LEU A 44 -2.94 -11.76 -13.14
CA LEU A 44 -4.13 -11.66 -12.30
C LEU A 44 -5.40 -11.41 -13.11
N GLU A 45 -6.46 -12.15 -12.77
CA GLU A 45 -7.82 -11.90 -13.24
C GLU A 45 -8.64 -11.11 -12.19
N PRO A 46 -9.75 -10.45 -12.58
CA PRO A 46 -10.62 -9.80 -11.62
C PRO A 46 -11.22 -10.81 -10.62
N THR A 47 -11.20 -10.47 -9.34
CA THR A 47 -11.72 -11.31 -8.26
C THR A 47 -13.15 -10.97 -7.88
N ARG A 48 -13.61 -9.76 -8.21
CA ARG A 48 -14.98 -9.29 -7.92
C ARG A 48 -15.62 -8.65 -9.13
N ARG A 49 -16.92 -8.90 -9.31
CA ARG A 49 -17.71 -8.41 -10.43
C ARG A 49 -19.03 -7.83 -9.93
N PHE A 50 -19.32 -6.60 -10.30
CA PHE A 50 -20.55 -5.90 -9.97
C PHE A 50 -21.36 -5.63 -11.24
N GLN A 51 -22.58 -6.16 -11.29
CA GLN A 51 -23.49 -5.96 -12.40
C GLN A 51 -24.27 -4.66 -12.20
N SER A 52 -24.33 -3.83 -13.23
CA SER A 52 -25.18 -2.64 -13.29
C SER A 52 -26.15 -2.76 -14.47
N GLU A 53 -27.13 -1.86 -14.53
CA GLU A 53 -28.17 -1.84 -15.57
C GLU A 53 -27.58 -1.91 -16.98
N ALA A 54 -26.58 -1.08 -17.27
CA ALA A 54 -25.99 -0.93 -18.61
C ALA A 54 -24.49 -1.24 -18.64
N GLY A 55 -24.02 -2.19 -17.81
CA GLY A 55 -22.60 -2.53 -17.79
C GLY A 55 -22.17 -3.36 -16.60
N VAL A 56 -20.87 -3.55 -16.51
CA VAL A 56 -20.21 -4.34 -15.47
C VAL A 56 -18.98 -3.59 -14.98
N THR A 57 -18.77 -3.60 -13.66
CA THR A 57 -17.52 -3.19 -13.05
C THR A 57 -16.80 -4.40 -12.47
N GLU A 58 -15.54 -4.56 -12.82
CA GLU A 58 -14.67 -5.66 -12.37
C GLU A 58 -13.51 -5.09 -11.55
N PHE A 59 -13.22 -5.72 -10.43
CA PHE A 59 -12.15 -5.32 -9.52
C PHE A 59 -11.16 -6.47 -9.34
N TRP A 60 -9.88 -6.12 -9.27
CA TRP A 60 -8.84 -7.01 -8.80
C TRP A 60 -8.75 -6.92 -7.27
N ASP A 61 -8.16 -7.93 -6.64
CA ASP A 61 -7.94 -7.90 -5.20
C ASP A 61 -6.79 -6.95 -4.86
N GLU A 62 -7.11 -5.81 -4.25
CA GLU A 62 -6.14 -4.80 -3.83
C GLU A 62 -5.18 -5.31 -2.74
N ASN A 63 -5.55 -6.38 -2.03
CA ASN A 63 -4.69 -7.03 -1.03
C ASN A 63 -3.85 -8.16 -1.62
N ASN A 64 -3.86 -8.35 -2.95
CA ASN A 64 -2.92 -9.23 -3.60
C ASN A 64 -1.50 -8.68 -3.43
N GLU A 65 -0.55 -9.52 -2.99
CA GLU A 65 0.82 -9.10 -2.68
C GLU A 65 1.53 -8.33 -3.83
N GLN A 66 1.21 -8.65 -5.09
CA GLN A 66 1.77 -7.96 -6.26
C GLN A 66 1.22 -6.53 -6.40
N LEU A 67 -0.07 -6.35 -6.14
CA LEU A 67 -0.77 -5.07 -6.24
C LEU A 67 -0.53 -4.19 -5.01
N GLU A 68 -0.48 -4.79 -3.83
CA GLU A 68 -0.10 -4.12 -2.58
C GLU A 68 1.33 -3.60 -2.66
N CYS A 69 2.29 -4.42 -3.11
CA CYS A 69 3.66 -3.97 -3.34
C CYS A 69 3.75 -2.84 -4.39
N ALA A 70 2.97 -2.92 -5.46
CA ALA A 70 2.91 -1.88 -6.49
C ALA A 70 2.19 -0.60 -6.00
N GLY A 71 1.45 -0.66 -4.89
CA GLY A 71 0.69 0.45 -4.34
C GLY A 71 -0.46 0.90 -5.25
N VAL A 72 -1.09 -0.04 -5.98
CA VAL A 72 -2.14 0.26 -6.96
C VAL A 72 -3.39 -0.59 -6.76
N ALA A 73 -4.54 -0.05 -7.15
CA ALA A 73 -5.78 -0.78 -7.31
C ALA A 73 -6.22 -0.75 -8.78
N VAL A 74 -6.74 -1.88 -9.26
CA VAL A 74 -7.16 -2.02 -10.67
C VAL A 74 -8.67 -2.21 -10.75
N THR A 75 -9.30 -1.49 -11.68
CA THR A 75 -10.73 -1.59 -11.96
C THR A 75 -10.96 -1.53 -13.46
N ARG A 76 -11.86 -2.39 -13.96
CA ARG A 76 -12.27 -2.41 -15.37
C ARG A 76 -13.76 -2.16 -15.47
N TYR A 77 -14.12 -1.22 -16.35
CA TYR A 77 -15.50 -0.90 -16.66
C TYR A 77 -15.83 -1.39 -18.07
N THR A 78 -16.90 -2.16 -18.19
CA THR A 78 -17.47 -2.56 -19.48
C THR A 78 -18.85 -1.92 -19.60
N LEU A 79 -18.98 -0.93 -20.48
CA LEU A 79 -20.22 -0.19 -20.70
C LEU A 79 -20.92 -0.71 -21.94
N GLN A 80 -22.23 -0.95 -21.83
CA GLN A 80 -23.07 -1.29 -22.97
C GLN A 80 -23.40 -0.03 -23.79
N PRO A 81 -23.85 -0.17 -25.06
CA PRO A 81 -24.30 0.97 -25.84
C PRO A 81 -25.38 1.79 -25.11
N ARG A 82 -25.23 3.11 -25.08
CA ARG A 82 -26.07 4.06 -24.31
C ARG A 82 -25.99 3.91 -22.79
N GLY A 83 -25.06 3.11 -22.26
CA GLY A 83 -24.75 3.05 -20.85
C GLY A 83 -23.96 4.27 -20.37
N LEU A 84 -24.23 4.71 -19.15
CA LEU A 84 -23.55 5.82 -18.50
C LEU A 84 -22.86 5.32 -17.23
N LEU A 85 -21.54 5.45 -17.16
CA LEU A 85 -20.82 5.34 -15.89
C LEU A 85 -21.11 6.61 -15.07
N LEU A 86 -21.78 6.45 -13.93
CA LEU A 86 -22.13 7.59 -13.09
C LEU A 86 -20.87 8.28 -12.54
N PRO A 87 -20.91 9.62 -12.36
CA PRO A 87 -19.81 10.36 -11.76
C PRO A 87 -19.41 9.79 -10.40
N ASN A 88 -18.11 9.57 -10.22
CA ASN A 88 -17.50 9.11 -8.98
C ASN A 88 -16.13 9.75 -8.81
N PHE A 89 -15.68 9.85 -7.57
CA PHE A 89 -14.36 10.35 -7.22
C PHE A 89 -13.60 9.28 -6.43
N HIS A 90 -12.28 9.36 -6.49
CA HIS A 90 -11.38 8.51 -5.70
C HIS A 90 -10.43 9.39 -4.89
N SER A 91 -9.98 8.89 -3.74
CA SER A 91 -8.97 9.55 -2.91
C SER A 91 -7.56 9.50 -3.53
N ALA A 92 -7.30 8.55 -4.42
CA ALA A 92 -6.04 8.37 -5.14
C ALA A 92 -6.13 8.89 -6.58
N PRO A 93 -5.01 9.32 -7.19
CA PRO A 93 -4.97 9.66 -8.61
C PRO A 93 -5.30 8.43 -9.46
N LYS A 94 -5.99 8.66 -10.59
CA LYS A 94 -6.42 7.60 -11.51
C LYS A 94 -5.90 7.87 -12.92
N LEU A 95 -5.38 6.82 -13.55
CA LEU A 95 -5.12 6.77 -14.99
C LEU A 95 -6.14 5.82 -15.62
N THR A 96 -6.79 6.25 -16.69
CA THR A 96 -7.79 5.46 -17.41
C THR A 96 -7.28 5.16 -18.81
N TYR A 97 -7.36 3.90 -19.23
CA TYR A 97 -7.05 3.47 -20.60
C TYR A 97 -8.30 2.89 -21.27
N ILE A 98 -8.61 3.36 -22.48
CA ILE A 98 -9.75 2.86 -23.27
C ILE A 98 -9.25 1.71 -24.15
N ILE A 99 -9.64 0.49 -23.78
CA ILE A 99 -9.22 -0.74 -24.47
C ILE A 99 -9.97 -0.91 -25.79
N GLN A 100 -11.28 -0.67 -25.79
CA GLN A 100 -12.16 -0.82 -26.96
C GLN A 100 -13.29 0.21 -26.88
N GLY A 101 -13.72 0.71 -28.05
CA GLY A 101 -14.84 1.64 -28.23
C GLY A 101 -15.71 1.27 -29.42
#